data_AF-A0A7Y7IDT8-F1
#
_entry.id   AF-A0A7Y7IDT8-F1
#
_cell.length_a   1.000
_cell.length_b   1.000
_cell.length_c   1.000
_cell.angle_alpha   90.00
_cell.angle_beta   90.00
_cell.angle_gamma   90.00
#
_symmetry.space_group_name_H-M   'P 1'
#
loop_
_entity.id
_entity.type
_entity.pdbx_description
1 polymer ?
#
loop_
_entity_poly.entity_id
_entity_poly.type
_entity_poly.pdbx_seq_one_letter_code
_entity_poly.pdbx_strand_id
1 'polypeptide(L)' 'MNTQKPDAPVQPGTSPLEKFFAVIPAGGVGTRLWPLSRAAAPKFLHDLTGSGST' A
#
# COMPACT_ATOMS: atom_id res chain seq x y z
N MET A 1 31.18 23.57 -32.98
CA MET A 1 31.38 23.37 -31.53
C MET A 1 30.06 23.64 -30.86
N ASN A 2 29.30 22.59 -30.50
CA ASN A 2 27.98 22.74 -29.90
C ASN A 2 28.19 22.74 -28.38
N THR A 3 27.98 23.89 -27.75
CA THR A 3 28.07 24.04 -26.29
C THR A 3 26.81 23.46 -25.66
N GLN A 4 26.95 22.30 -25.02
CA GLN A 4 25.89 21.73 -24.19
C GLN A 4 25.74 22.61 -22.94
N LYS A 5 24.53 23.15 -22.76
CA LYS A 5 24.14 23.90 -21.55
C LYS A 5 24.27 22.96 -20.34
N PRO A 6 24.91 23.37 -19.23
CA PRO A 6 25.07 22.49 -18.07
C PRO A 6 23.69 22.07 -17.56
N ASP A 7 23.58 20.80 -17.19
CA ASP A 7 22.36 20.19 -16.68
C ASP A 7 21.78 21.06 -15.55
N ALA A 8 20.55 21.52 -15.74
CA ALA A 8 19.85 22.29 -14.73
C ALA A 8 19.68 21.44 -13.45
N PRO A 9 19.71 22.05 -12.25
CA PRO A 9 19.53 21.31 -11.02
C PRO A 9 18.17 20.59 -11.04
N VAL A 10 18.21 19.27 -10.79
CA VAL A 10 17.03 18.44 -10.57
C VAL A 10 16.19 19.11 -9.50
N GLN A 11 15.00 19.57 -9.87
CA GLN A 11 14.09 20.22 -8.93
C GLN A 11 13.57 19.16 -7.96
N PRO A 12 13.93 19.19 -6.66
CA PRO A 12 13.32 18.28 -5.69
C PRO A 12 11.82 18.60 -5.63
N GLY A 13 10.95 17.59 -5.73
CA GLY A 13 9.49 17.81 -5.73
C GLY A 13 8.73 17.32 -6.96
N THR A 14 9.40 16.80 -8.00
CA THR A 14 8.78 16.54 -9.31
C THR A 14 8.55 15.07 -9.65
N SER A 15 9.11 14.11 -8.90
CA SER A 15 8.81 12.70 -9.21
C SER A 15 7.38 12.35 -8.75
N PRO A 16 6.55 11.71 -9.59
CA PRO A 16 5.16 11.35 -9.22
C PRO A 16 5.06 10.49 -7.95
N LEU A 17 6.14 9.79 -7.59
CA LEU A 17 6.21 8.95 -6.40
C LEU A 17 6.37 9.75 -5.09
N GLU A 18 6.89 10.97 -5.13
CA GLU A 18 7.07 11.80 -3.93
C GLU A 18 5.75 12.20 -3.25
N LYS A 19 4.63 12.17 -3.99
CA LYS A 19 3.29 12.45 -3.48
C LYS A 19 2.37 11.23 -3.55
N PHE A 20 2.94 10.04 -3.75
CA PHE A 20 2.17 8.82 -3.85
C PHE A 20 1.94 8.22 -2.46
N PHE A 21 0.67 8.04 -2.11
CA PHE A 21 0.25 7.38 -0.87
C PHE A 21 -0.64 6.19 -1.22
N ALA A 22 -0.27 5.01 -0.74
CA ALA A 22 -1.13 3.84 -0.81
C ALA A 22 -2.07 3.81 0.40
N VAL A 23 -3.37 3.74 0.16
CA VAL A 23 -4.39 3.54 1.20
C VAL A 23 -5.07 2.22 0.94
N ILE A 24 -5.12 1.36 1.96
CA ILE A 24 -5.76 0.04 1.89
C ILE A 24 -6.94 0.05 2.88
N PRO A 25 -8.19 0.16 2.42
CA PRO A 25 -9.35 0.10 3.30
C PRO A 25 -9.48 -1.28 3.95
N ALA A 26 -9.44 -1.32 5.28
CA ALA A 26 -9.59 -2.54 6.07
C ALA A 26 -10.86 -2.45 6.94
N GLY A 27 -11.87 -3.26 6.64
CA GLY A 27 -13.14 -3.26 7.36
C GLY A 27 -14.23 -4.10 6.71
N GLY A 28 -15.43 -4.06 7.30
CA GLY A 28 -16.61 -4.82 6.89
C GLY A 28 -16.91 -6.04 7.78
N VAL A 29 -18.16 -6.50 7.76
CA VAL A 29 -18.70 -7.50 8.72
C VAL A 29 -18.08 -8.90 8.57
N GLY A 30 -17.61 -9.27 7.37
CA GLY A 30 -16.99 -10.58 7.12
C GLY A 30 -17.96 -11.77 7.13
N THR A 31 -19.23 -11.56 6.76
CA THR A 31 -20.27 -12.61 6.77
C THR A 31 -19.95 -13.84 5.92
N ARG A 32 -19.21 -13.68 4.82
CA ARG A 32 -18.76 -14.79 3.95
C ARG A 32 -17.75 -15.72 4.61
N LEU A 33 -17.03 -15.22 5.62
CA LEU A 33 -16.08 -15.99 6.42
C LEU A 33 -16.68 -16.32 7.79
N TRP A 34 -18.01 -16.32 7.95
CA TRP A 34 -18.59 -16.85 9.18
C TRP A 34 -18.36 -18.39 9.23
N PRO A 35 -17.97 -18.99 10.37
CA PRO A 35 -17.82 -18.40 11.70
C PRO A 35 -16.45 -17.77 12.01
N LEU A 36 -15.48 -17.92 11.12
CA LEU A 36 -14.08 -17.49 11.26
C LEU A 36 -13.93 -15.99 11.58
N SER A 37 -14.52 -15.09 10.78
CA SER A 37 -14.39 -13.64 10.96
C SER A 37 -15.33 -13.11 12.04
N ARG A 38 -14.81 -12.68 13.19
CA ARG A 38 -15.57 -12.09 14.32
C ARG A 38 -15.01 -10.73 14.74
N ALA A 39 -15.65 -10.05 15.69
CA ALA A 39 -15.16 -8.77 16.22
C ALA A 39 -13.71 -8.88 16.76
N ALA A 40 -13.40 -10.00 17.44
CA ALA A 40 -12.06 -10.28 17.97
C ALA A 40 -11.06 -10.78 16.92
N ALA A 41 -11.52 -11.17 15.73
CA ALA A 41 -10.68 -11.72 14.66
C ALA A 41 -11.23 -11.26 13.29
N PRO A 42 -10.89 -10.03 12.84
CA PRO A 42 -11.49 -9.44 11.64
C PRO A 42 -10.90 -10.01 10.35
N LYS A 43 -11.72 -10.04 9.28
CA LYS A 43 -11.39 -10.72 8.01
C LYS A 43 -10.05 -10.37 7.35
N PHE A 44 -9.55 -9.14 7.57
CA PHE A 44 -8.32 -8.66 6.94
C PHE A 44 -7.05 -9.06 7.70
N LEU A 45 -7.19 -9.68 8.89
CA LEU A 45 -6.08 -10.22 9.66
C LEU A 45 -6.00 -11.75 9.58
N HIS A 46 -6.94 -12.42 8.90
CA HIS A 46 -6.84 -13.87 8.72
C HIS A 46 -5.77 -14.21 7.70
N ASP A 47 -4.85 -15.06 8.11
CA ASP A 47 -3.97 -15.78 7.20
C ASP A 47 -4.75 -16.90 6.52
N LEU A 48 -5.19 -16.64 5.28
CA LEU A 48 -5.91 -17.62 4.47
C LEU A 48 -4.97 -18.53 3.66
N THR A 49 -3.67 -18.21 3.61
CA THR A 49 -2.67 -18.97 2.85
C THR A 49 -1.86 -19.92 3.75
N GLY A 50 -1.98 -19.78 5.08
CA GLY A 50 -1.30 -20.65 6.06
C GLY A 50 0.20 -20.41 6.14
N SER A 51 0.68 -19.28 5.61
CA SER A 51 2.10 -18.92 5.52
C SER A 51 2.51 -17.83 6.51
N GLY A 52 1.57 -17.33 7.31
CA GLY A 52 1.77 -16.29 8.30
C GLY A 52 2.27 -16.84 9.63
N SER A 53 2.66 -15.93 10.52
CA SER A 53 2.96 -16.22 11.93
C SER A 53 1.94 -15.48 12.79
N THR A 54 1.29 -16.19 13.71
CA THR A 54 0.33 -15.64 14.66
C THR A 54 0.96 -15.34 16.00
#